data_AF-C7MTQ4-F1
#
_entry.id   AF-C7MTQ4-F1
#
_cell.length_a   1.000
_cell.length_b   1.000
_cell.length_c   1.000
_cell.angle_alpha   90.00
_cell.angle_beta   90.00
_cell.angle_gamma   90.00
#
_symmetry.space_group_name_H-M   'P 1'
#
loop_
_entity.id
_entity.type
_entity.pdbx_description
1 polymer ?
#
loop_
_entity_poly.entity_id
_entity_poly.type
_entity_poly.pdbx_seq_one_letter_code
_entity_poly.pdbx_strand_id
1 'polypeptide(L)'
;MSVLVHVATAWADAARFSTLRHAADRSGAKLAFLQGGEPTLTHVLDTLHADGVREIRLHPVSNDNLAYARSWVGRVAGHWYRQQVDPPTIHFGERTITGREAPLSSPAWDRPPAYRHHLLVCRGPRCSARGADATYRTLVRTLVRHGLTDEDVLVAQTGCLFPCNHGPVAVVHPEGVWYGPMHPADTERLVREHLTDGQPLTDLMLDAEHRFPEGEA
;
A
#
# COMPACT_ATOMS: atom_id res chain seq x y z
N MET A 1 15.32 28.57 -6.36
CA MET A 1 13.99 28.19 -6.87
C MET A 1 13.57 26.93 -6.15
N SER A 2 12.38 26.91 -5.55
CA SER A 2 11.87 25.76 -4.80
C SER A 2 11.30 24.70 -5.75
N VAL A 3 11.59 23.41 -5.53
CA VAL A 3 10.99 22.30 -6.29
C VAL A 3 9.82 21.70 -5.51
N LEU A 4 8.65 21.61 -6.14
CA LEU A 4 7.48 20.93 -5.59
C LEU A 4 7.55 19.43 -5.85
N VAL A 5 7.28 18.61 -4.82
CA VAL A 5 7.17 17.15 -4.93
C VAL A 5 5.80 16.72 -4.42
N HIS A 6 5.01 16.14 -5.32
CA HIS A 6 3.79 15.43 -4.98
C HIS A 6 4.15 14.05 -4.44
N VAL A 7 3.73 13.75 -3.21
CA VAL A 7 4.03 12.49 -2.54
C VAL A 7 2.76 11.66 -2.41
N ALA A 8 2.64 10.64 -3.26
CA ALA A 8 1.60 9.62 -3.15
C ALA A 8 1.90 8.70 -1.97
N THR A 9 0.88 8.37 -1.17
CA THR A 9 1.11 7.72 0.15
C THR A 9 0.36 6.41 0.33
N ALA A 10 -0.61 6.11 -0.52
CA ALA A 10 -1.38 4.88 -0.47
C ALA A 10 -1.14 4.04 -1.73
N TRP A 11 -1.29 2.73 -1.59
CA TRP A 11 -1.30 1.81 -2.74
C TRP A 11 -2.38 2.16 -3.78
N ALA A 12 -3.53 2.67 -3.33
CA ALA A 12 -4.58 3.16 -4.23
C ALA A 12 -4.11 4.35 -5.09
N ASP A 13 -3.16 5.15 -4.59
CA ASP A 13 -2.56 6.24 -5.37
C ASP A 13 -1.66 5.67 -6.47
N ALA A 14 -0.89 4.61 -6.18
CA ALA A 14 -0.06 3.93 -7.18
C ALA A 14 -0.87 3.34 -8.33
N ALA A 15 -2.06 2.79 -8.05
CA ALA A 15 -2.98 2.33 -9.09
C ALA A 15 -3.45 3.47 -10.04
N ARG A 16 -3.32 4.73 -9.63
CA ARG A 16 -3.66 5.94 -10.40
C ARG A 16 -2.43 6.65 -10.96
N PHE A 17 -1.31 5.93 -11.12
CA PHE A 17 -0.02 6.46 -11.56
C PHE A 17 -0.13 7.44 -12.74
N SER A 18 -0.83 7.06 -13.82
CA SER A 18 -0.96 7.90 -15.02
C SER A 18 -1.63 9.24 -14.73
N THR A 19 -2.67 9.24 -13.91
CA THR A 19 -3.40 10.46 -13.51
C THR A 19 -2.51 11.36 -12.65
N LEU A 20 -1.81 10.79 -11.66
CA LEU A 20 -0.93 11.54 -10.77
C LEU A 20 0.29 12.09 -11.51
N ARG A 21 0.86 11.31 -12.44
CA ARG A 21 1.98 11.74 -13.30
C ARG A 21 1.57 12.95 -14.13
N HIS A 22 0.45 12.85 -14.84
CA HIS A 22 -0.05 13.94 -15.66
C HIS A 22 -0.37 15.19 -14.83
N ALA A 23 -0.93 15.03 -13.62
CA ALA A 23 -1.16 16.15 -12.71
C ALA A 23 0.14 16.81 -12.25
N ALA A 24 1.16 16.03 -11.91
CA ALA A 24 2.48 16.53 -11.51
C ALA A 24 3.19 17.27 -12.66
N ASP A 25 3.14 16.72 -13.88
CA ASP A 25 3.76 17.33 -15.07
C ASP A 25 3.15 18.71 -15.36
N ARG A 26 1.82 18.85 -15.27
CA ARG A 26 1.14 20.14 -15.48
C ARG A 26 1.51 21.20 -14.45
N SER A 27 1.81 20.80 -13.21
CA SER A 27 2.22 21.73 -12.15
C SER A 27 3.75 21.92 -12.08
N GLY A 28 4.51 21.27 -12.96
CA GLY A 28 5.98 21.23 -12.88
C GLY A 28 6.51 20.53 -11.63
N ALA A 29 5.69 19.73 -10.95
CA ALA A 29 6.07 19.01 -9.75
C ALA A 29 6.77 17.69 -10.10
N LYS A 30 7.67 17.23 -9.24
CA LYS A 30 8.11 15.84 -9.25
C LYS A 30 7.04 14.96 -8.59
N LEU A 31 6.96 13.70 -8.99
CA LEU A 31 6.08 12.70 -8.36
C LEU A 31 6.92 11.65 -7.65
N ALA A 32 6.58 11.38 -6.41
CA ALA A 32 7.19 10.34 -5.60
C ALA A 32 6.15 9.50 -4.87
N PHE A 33 6.54 8.30 -4.45
CA PHE A 33 5.69 7.35 -3.74
C PHE A 33 6.32 6.94 -2.40
N LEU A 34 5.49 6.77 -1.36
CA LEU A 34 5.91 6.08 -0.14
C LEU A 34 5.78 4.56 -0.23
N GLN A 35 4.85 4.09 -1.06
CA GLN A 35 4.58 2.67 -1.25
C GLN A 35 3.85 2.42 -2.58
N GLY A 36 4.01 1.22 -3.12
CA GLY A 36 3.28 0.69 -4.27
C GLY A 36 3.63 1.28 -5.64
N GLY A 37 4.45 2.33 -5.72
CA GLY A 37 4.84 2.97 -6.98
C GLY A 37 6.27 3.49 -6.95
N GLU A 38 6.74 3.95 -8.11
CA GLU A 38 8.10 4.46 -8.32
C GLU A 38 8.07 5.82 -9.06
N PRO A 39 9.06 6.71 -8.85
CA PRO A 39 10.18 6.56 -7.91
C PRO A 39 9.76 6.73 -6.44
N THR A 40 10.49 6.12 -5.51
CA THR A 40 10.31 6.35 -4.07
C THR A 40 10.61 7.80 -3.66
N LEU A 41 10.06 8.24 -2.53
CA LEU A 41 10.35 9.57 -1.97
C LEU A 41 11.86 9.79 -1.77
N THR A 42 12.57 8.82 -1.20
CA THR A 42 14.01 8.94 -0.95
C THR A 42 14.79 9.08 -2.25
N HIS A 43 14.45 8.30 -3.29
CA HIS A 43 15.11 8.41 -4.59
C HIS A 43 14.91 9.78 -5.25
N VAL A 44 13.71 10.35 -5.15
CA VAL A 44 13.45 11.72 -5.64
C VAL A 44 14.26 12.75 -4.85
N LEU A 45 14.35 12.61 -3.53
CA LEU A 45 15.16 13.50 -2.69
C LEU A 45 16.65 13.37 -3.01
N ASP A 46 17.18 12.16 -3.21
CA ASP A 46 18.56 11.90 -3.64
C ASP A 46 18.87 12.61 -4.95
N THR A 47 18.00 12.46 -5.94
CA THR A 47 18.17 13.08 -7.28
C THR A 47 18.19 14.59 -7.17
N LEU A 48 17.23 15.19 -6.44
CA LEU A 48 17.16 16.63 -6.26
C LEU A 48 18.38 17.18 -5.51
N HIS A 49 18.87 16.46 -4.50
CA HIS A 49 20.07 16.87 -3.77
C HIS A 49 21.32 16.81 -4.66
N ALA A 50 21.48 15.74 -5.45
CA ALA A 50 22.58 15.59 -6.41
C ALA A 50 22.55 16.67 -7.49
N ASP A 51 21.35 17.09 -7.93
CA ASP A 51 21.15 18.20 -8.87
C ASP A 51 21.41 19.60 -8.22
N GLY A 52 21.80 19.65 -6.96
CA GLY A 52 22.12 20.89 -6.24
C GLY A 52 20.89 21.71 -5.83
N VAL A 53 19.69 21.12 -5.83
CA VAL A 53 18.47 21.80 -5.36
C VAL A 53 18.61 22.11 -3.88
N ARG A 54 18.33 23.36 -3.50
CA ARG A 54 18.49 23.85 -2.11
C ARG A 54 17.18 24.04 -1.35
N GLU A 55 16.05 24.03 -2.06
CA GLU A 55 14.72 24.22 -1.46
C GLU A 55 13.72 23.26 -2.10
N ILE A 56 13.07 22.43 -1.29
CA ILE A 56 12.11 21.40 -1.71
C ILE A 56 10.83 21.57 -0.92
N ARG A 57 9.66 21.42 -1.56
CA ARG A 57 8.35 21.46 -0.92
C ARG A 57 7.62 20.15 -1.14
N LEU A 58 7.36 19.41 -0.07
CA LEU A 58 6.63 18.14 -0.09
C LEU A 58 5.14 18.41 0.10
N HIS A 59 4.32 17.84 -0.79
CA HIS A 59 2.87 17.93 -0.74
C HIS A 59 2.26 16.52 -0.87
N PRO A 60 1.66 15.96 0.19
CA PRO A 60 0.98 14.68 0.11
C PRO A 60 -0.20 14.74 -0.85
N VAL A 61 -0.27 13.75 -1.73
CA VAL A 61 -1.42 13.54 -2.62
C VAL A 61 -1.96 12.15 -2.32
N SER A 62 -2.82 12.05 -1.30
CA SER A 62 -3.43 10.80 -0.86
C SER A 62 -4.93 10.83 -1.10
N ASN A 63 -5.49 9.74 -1.63
CA ASN A 63 -6.94 9.54 -1.71
C ASN A 63 -7.53 8.82 -0.48
N ASP A 64 -6.69 8.49 0.50
CA ASP A 64 -7.07 7.67 1.65
C ASP A 64 -6.94 8.49 2.94
N ASN A 65 -6.04 8.11 3.84
CA ASN A 65 -5.87 8.78 5.13
C ASN A 65 -4.79 9.88 5.08
N LEU A 66 -5.22 11.14 5.07
CA LEU A 66 -4.30 12.29 5.09
C LEU A 66 -3.50 12.41 6.39
N ALA A 67 -3.98 11.91 7.53
CA ALA A 67 -3.22 11.92 8.78
C ALA A 67 -2.08 10.89 8.74
N TYR A 68 -2.35 9.69 8.22
CA TYR A 68 -1.33 8.68 7.93
C TYR A 68 -0.27 9.24 6.96
N ALA A 69 -0.74 9.83 5.85
CA ALA A 69 0.13 10.48 4.87
C ALA A 69 1.02 11.55 5.52
N ARG A 70 0.45 12.38 6.40
CA ARG A 70 1.17 13.43 7.13
C ARG A 70 2.20 12.90 8.13
N SER A 71 1.95 11.74 8.75
CA SER A 71 2.91 11.10 9.63
C SER A 71 4.09 10.53 8.84
N TRP A 72 3.80 9.68 7.86
CA TRP A 72 4.84 8.89 7.19
C TRP A 72 5.71 9.68 6.22
N VAL A 73 5.16 10.69 5.51
CA VAL A 73 6.00 11.57 4.68
C VAL A 73 7.05 12.27 5.54
N GLY A 74 6.65 12.79 6.71
CA GLY A 74 7.57 13.44 7.65
C GLY A 74 8.63 12.49 8.20
N ARG A 75 8.24 11.27 8.60
CA ARG A 75 9.18 10.26 9.12
C ARG A 75 10.21 9.84 8.08
N VAL A 76 9.78 9.58 6.85
CA VAL A 76 10.66 9.16 5.75
C VAL A 76 11.59 10.31 5.34
N ALA A 77 11.06 11.52 5.13
CA ALA A 77 11.87 12.68 4.79
C ALA A 77 12.87 13.03 5.91
N GLY A 78 12.46 12.97 7.17
CA GLY A 78 13.34 13.20 8.32
C GLY A 78 14.43 12.14 8.47
N HIS A 79 14.12 10.87 8.16
CA HIS A 79 15.13 9.81 8.11
C HIS A 79 16.16 10.04 7.02
N TRP A 80 15.71 10.35 5.80
CA TRP A 80 16.59 10.72 4.70
C TRP A 80 17.46 11.92 5.06
N TYR A 81 16.86 12.98 5.63
CA TYR A 81 17.55 14.22 6.02
C TYR A 81 18.73 13.96 6.96
N ARG A 82 18.57 13.07 7.95
CA ARG A 82 19.63 12.71 8.91
C ARG A 82 20.85 12.04 8.26
N GLN A 83 20.70 11.49 7.06
CA GLN A 83 21.76 10.76 6.36
C GLN A 83 22.59 11.64 5.43
N GLN A 84 22.17 12.89 5.19
CA GLN A 84 22.81 13.76 4.20
C GLN A 84 23.83 14.70 4.84
N VAL A 85 24.85 15.05 4.05
CA VAL A 85 25.76 16.17 4.34
C VAL A 85 25.21 17.41 3.63
N ASP A 86 24.97 18.49 4.38
CA ASP A 86 24.41 19.74 3.85
C ASP A 86 23.07 19.57 3.07
N PRO A 87 22.04 18.97 3.71
CA PRO A 87 20.74 18.74 3.06
C PRO A 87 20.05 20.06 2.66
N PRO A 88 19.19 20.03 1.61
CA PRO A 88 18.35 21.17 1.26
C PRO A 88 17.36 21.51 2.38
N THR A 89 16.83 22.73 2.35
CA THR A 89 15.64 23.06 3.14
C THR A 89 14.44 22.34 2.56
N ILE A 90 13.81 21.47 3.36
CA ILE A 90 12.61 20.73 2.94
C ILE A 90 11.40 21.24 3.73
N HIS A 91 10.45 21.84 3.03
CA HIS A 91 9.16 22.26 3.57
C HIS A 91 8.14 21.14 3.43
N PHE A 92 7.33 20.95 4.47
CA PHE A 92 6.27 19.95 4.49
C PHE A 92 4.98 20.52 5.09
N GLY A 93 4.08 21.02 4.25
CA GLY A 93 3.02 21.91 4.71
C GLY A 93 3.62 23.21 5.28
N GLU A 94 3.22 23.58 6.50
CA GLU A 94 3.71 24.80 7.18
C GLU A 94 5.00 24.57 7.99
N ARG A 95 5.46 23.32 8.11
CA ARG A 95 6.67 22.96 8.88
C ARG A 95 7.86 22.71 7.96
N THR A 96 9.06 22.76 8.55
CA THR A 96 10.31 22.38 7.91
C THR A 96 10.77 21.04 8.46
N ILE A 97 11.29 20.16 7.60
CA ILE A 97 11.92 18.90 8.01
C ILE A 97 13.29 19.23 8.58
N THR A 98 13.60 18.68 9.75
CA THR A 98 14.80 19.02 10.53
C THR A 98 15.66 17.81 10.89
N GLY A 99 15.19 16.60 10.57
CA GLY A 99 15.76 15.36 11.07
C GLY A 99 15.35 15.03 12.51
N ARG A 100 14.50 15.84 13.16
CA ARG A 100 13.92 15.56 14.49
C ARG A 100 12.55 14.88 14.43
N GLU A 101 12.05 14.61 13.23
CA GLU A 101 10.80 13.89 13.02
C GLU A 101 10.92 12.47 13.58
N ALA A 102 9.77 11.90 13.96
CA ALA A 102 9.70 10.56 14.54
C ALA A 102 10.46 9.53 13.68
N PRO A 103 11.15 8.56 14.31
CA PRO A 103 11.96 7.58 13.59
C PRO A 103 11.12 6.61 12.76
N LEU A 104 11.81 5.87 11.87
CA LEU A 104 11.25 4.73 11.12
C LEU A 104 11.21 3.43 11.93
N SER A 105 11.76 3.43 13.14
CA SER A 105 11.70 2.31 14.08
C SER A 105 10.84 2.68 15.30
N SER A 106 10.20 1.68 15.90
CA SER A 106 9.43 1.82 17.13
C SER A 106 9.36 0.46 17.82
N PRO A 107 9.53 0.37 19.15
CA PRO A 107 9.32 -0.88 19.88
C PRO A 107 7.92 -1.49 19.68
N ALA A 108 6.93 -0.65 19.34
CA ALA A 108 5.58 -1.10 19.01
C ALA A 108 5.51 -1.99 17.75
N TRP A 109 6.59 -2.08 16.98
CA TRP A 109 6.68 -2.84 15.73
C TRP A 109 7.69 -4.00 15.80
N ASP A 110 8.25 -4.29 16.99
CA ASP A 110 9.27 -5.33 17.16
C ASP A 110 8.73 -6.76 17.02
N ARG A 111 7.42 -6.93 17.20
CA ARG A 111 6.75 -8.22 17.14
C ARG A 111 5.53 -8.13 16.22
N PRO A 112 5.22 -9.19 15.46
CA PRO A 112 3.95 -9.26 14.75
C PRO A 112 2.79 -9.07 15.75
N PRO A 113 1.76 -8.29 15.40
CA PRO A 113 0.55 -8.23 16.21
C PRO A 113 -0.09 -9.61 16.28
N ALA A 114 -0.98 -9.83 17.25
CA ALA A 114 -1.92 -10.94 17.14
C ALA A 114 -2.85 -10.67 15.96
N TYR A 115 -3.15 -11.67 15.14
CA TYR A 115 -4.10 -11.57 14.04
C TYR A 115 -4.80 -12.92 13.84
N ARG A 116 -6.02 -12.89 13.31
CA ARG A 116 -6.77 -14.11 12.98
C ARG A 116 -6.46 -14.58 11.57
N HIS A 117 -6.46 -13.66 10.61
CA HIS A 117 -6.24 -13.98 9.20
C HIS A 117 -5.22 -13.06 8.51
N HIS A 118 -4.49 -13.63 7.55
CA HIS A 118 -3.83 -12.89 6.50
C HIS A 118 -4.66 -12.96 5.23
N LEU A 119 -5.06 -11.82 4.69
CA LEU A 119 -5.81 -11.73 3.44
C LEU A 119 -4.91 -11.18 2.33
N LEU A 120 -4.49 -12.05 1.42
CA LEU A 120 -3.69 -11.70 0.25
C LEU A 120 -4.63 -11.34 -0.90
N VAL A 121 -4.49 -10.13 -1.46
CA VAL A 121 -5.32 -9.65 -2.57
C VAL A 121 -4.44 -9.40 -3.79
N CYS A 122 -4.69 -10.16 -4.87
CA CYS A 122 -3.90 -10.07 -6.09
C CYS A 122 -4.11 -8.74 -6.81
N ARG A 123 -3.04 -7.96 -6.95
CA ARG A 123 -2.98 -6.72 -7.75
C ARG A 123 -2.04 -6.84 -8.94
N GLY A 124 -1.64 -8.06 -9.31
CA GLY A 124 -0.92 -8.34 -10.54
C GLY A 124 -1.68 -7.89 -11.81
N PRO A 125 -1.00 -7.78 -12.97
CA PRO A 125 -1.53 -7.08 -14.15
C PRO A 125 -2.92 -7.56 -14.61
N ARG A 126 -3.14 -8.88 -14.64
CA ARG A 126 -4.40 -9.50 -15.09
C ARG A 126 -5.56 -9.26 -14.12
N CYS A 127 -5.33 -9.36 -12.81
CA CYS A 127 -6.37 -9.05 -11.82
C CYS A 127 -6.69 -7.56 -11.80
N SER A 128 -5.66 -6.70 -11.93
CA SER A 128 -5.83 -5.25 -12.05
C SER A 128 -6.65 -4.87 -13.29
N ALA A 129 -6.37 -5.46 -14.45
CA ALA A 129 -7.17 -5.27 -15.67
C ALA A 129 -8.61 -5.76 -15.53
N ARG A 130 -8.88 -6.73 -14.65
CA ARG A 130 -10.20 -7.27 -14.33
C ARG A 130 -10.88 -6.61 -13.12
N GLY A 131 -10.43 -5.42 -12.72
CA GLY A 131 -11.13 -4.62 -11.71
C GLY A 131 -10.76 -4.89 -10.25
N ALA A 132 -9.62 -5.54 -9.97
CA ALA A 132 -9.17 -5.80 -8.59
C ALA A 132 -9.01 -4.53 -7.73
N ASP A 133 -8.88 -3.34 -8.34
CA ASP A 133 -8.85 -2.06 -7.60
C ASP A 133 -10.17 -1.80 -6.86
N ALA A 134 -11.28 -1.96 -7.57
CA ALA A 134 -12.62 -1.75 -7.03
C ALA A 134 -12.92 -2.80 -5.96
N THR A 135 -12.57 -4.07 -6.20
CA THR A 135 -12.72 -5.16 -5.23
C THR A 135 -11.93 -4.86 -3.95
N TYR A 136 -10.64 -4.52 -4.07
CA TYR A 136 -9.79 -4.20 -2.91
C TYR A 136 -10.33 -3.01 -2.09
N ARG A 137 -10.68 -1.90 -2.75
CA ARG A 137 -11.22 -0.72 -2.05
C ARG A 137 -12.52 -1.01 -1.33
N THR A 138 -13.38 -1.80 -1.93
CA THR A 138 -14.67 -2.19 -1.31
C THR A 138 -14.41 -3.10 -0.13
N LEU A 139 -13.50 -4.07 -0.27
CA LEU A 139 -13.07 -4.95 0.81
C LEU A 139 -12.54 -4.17 2.03
N VAL A 140 -11.58 -3.26 1.84
CA VAL A 140 -11.02 -2.46 2.94
C VAL A 140 -12.11 -1.64 3.65
N ARG A 141 -13.01 -1.02 2.90
CA ARG A 141 -14.15 -0.28 3.48
C ARG A 141 -15.09 -1.19 4.27
N THR A 142 -15.31 -2.40 3.78
CA THR A 142 -16.17 -3.39 4.43
C THR A 142 -15.53 -3.89 5.74
N LEU A 143 -14.23 -4.17 5.76
CA LEU A 143 -13.50 -4.50 7.00
C LEU A 143 -13.67 -3.41 8.06
N VAL A 144 -13.43 -2.14 7.69
CA VAL A 144 -13.61 -0.99 8.58
C VAL A 144 -15.06 -0.88 9.09
N ARG A 145 -16.05 -1.06 8.20
CA ARG A 145 -17.48 -1.01 8.59
C ARG A 145 -17.85 -2.09 9.61
N HIS A 146 -17.24 -3.27 9.50
CA HIS A 146 -17.42 -4.38 10.45
C HIS A 146 -16.52 -4.29 11.68
N GLY A 147 -15.72 -3.22 11.81
CA GLY A 147 -14.83 -3.01 12.95
C GLY A 147 -13.65 -3.97 13.00
N LEU A 148 -13.32 -4.65 11.90
CA LEU A 148 -12.16 -5.53 11.83
C LEU A 148 -10.89 -4.68 11.67
N THR A 149 -9.95 -4.89 12.58
CA THR A 149 -8.70 -4.13 12.66
C THR A 149 -7.51 -5.00 12.22
N ASP A 150 -6.30 -4.44 12.31
CA ASP A 150 -5.06 -5.19 12.10
C ASP A 150 -4.85 -6.30 13.15
N GLU A 151 -5.62 -6.31 14.25
CA GLU A 151 -5.66 -7.42 15.22
C GLU A 151 -6.56 -8.58 14.78
N ASP A 152 -7.35 -8.38 13.72
CA ASP A 152 -8.26 -9.38 13.16
C ASP A 152 -7.75 -9.87 11.81
N VAL A 153 -7.55 -8.94 10.87
CA VAL A 153 -7.24 -9.27 9.47
C VAL A 153 -6.13 -8.36 8.94
N LEU A 154 -4.97 -8.96 8.71
CA LEU A 154 -3.85 -8.29 8.04
C LEU A 154 -4.01 -8.44 6.52
N VAL A 155 -4.30 -7.33 5.84
CA VAL A 155 -4.50 -7.31 4.39
C VAL A 155 -3.22 -6.95 3.66
N ALA A 156 -2.77 -7.81 2.76
CA ALA A 156 -1.61 -7.56 1.90
C ALA A 156 -2.04 -7.51 0.42
N GLN A 157 -1.68 -6.44 -0.27
CA GLN A 157 -1.73 -6.41 -1.73
C GLN A 157 -0.50 -7.14 -2.28
N THR A 158 -0.70 -8.00 -3.26
CA THR A 158 0.37 -8.82 -3.83
C THR A 158 0.50 -8.61 -5.34
N GLY A 159 1.61 -9.10 -5.90
CA GLY A 159 1.75 -9.28 -7.35
C GLY A 159 0.79 -10.35 -7.90
N CYS A 160 1.21 -11.04 -8.95
CA CYS A 160 0.43 -12.17 -9.49
C CYS A 160 0.47 -13.36 -8.52
N LEU A 161 -0.69 -13.83 -8.06
CA LEU A 161 -0.79 -15.06 -7.23
C LEU A 161 -1.09 -16.33 -8.04
N PHE A 162 -1.52 -16.22 -9.30
CA PHE A 162 -2.23 -17.30 -10.02
C PHE A 162 -3.52 -17.76 -9.29
N PRO A 163 -4.36 -18.63 -9.87
CA PRO A 163 -4.56 -18.81 -11.30
C PRO A 163 -5.26 -17.59 -11.91
N CYS A 164 -4.63 -16.95 -12.90
CA CYS A 164 -5.12 -15.67 -13.42
C CYS A 164 -6.41 -15.76 -14.22
N ASN A 165 -6.82 -16.94 -14.67
CA ASN A 165 -8.09 -17.14 -15.35
C ASN A 165 -9.28 -16.90 -14.41
N HIS A 166 -9.06 -16.99 -13.10
CA HIS A 166 -10.06 -16.73 -12.06
C HIS A 166 -9.86 -15.36 -11.38
N GLY A 167 -9.07 -14.46 -11.99
CA GLY A 167 -8.84 -13.12 -11.46
C GLY A 167 -10.09 -12.22 -11.50
N PRO A 168 -10.31 -11.33 -10.51
CA PRO A 168 -9.48 -11.09 -9.32
C PRO A 168 -9.45 -12.25 -8.31
N VAL A 169 -8.26 -12.59 -7.82
CA VAL A 169 -8.04 -13.66 -6.84
C VAL A 169 -7.66 -13.10 -5.48
N ALA A 170 -8.16 -13.72 -4.41
CA ALA A 170 -7.73 -13.49 -3.03
C ALA A 170 -7.45 -14.81 -2.30
N VAL A 171 -6.60 -14.79 -1.28
CA VAL A 171 -6.25 -15.95 -0.46
C VAL A 171 -6.38 -15.58 1.01
N VAL A 172 -7.08 -16.43 1.77
CA VAL A 172 -7.20 -16.30 3.22
C VAL A 172 -6.31 -17.35 3.88
N HIS A 173 -5.39 -16.89 4.70
CA HIS A 173 -4.55 -17.70 5.58
C HIS A 173 -5.01 -17.54 7.04
N PRO A 174 -4.80 -18.54 7.90
CA PRO A 174 -3.96 -19.73 7.69
C PRO A 174 -4.61 -20.86 6.87
N GLU A 175 -5.92 -20.82 6.61
CA GLU A 175 -6.68 -21.89 5.98
C GLU A 175 -6.20 -22.23 4.56
N GLY A 176 -5.57 -21.27 3.87
CA GLY A 176 -5.11 -21.44 2.49
C GLY A 176 -6.28 -21.48 1.50
N VAL A 177 -7.41 -20.83 1.82
CA VAL A 177 -8.60 -20.81 0.97
C VAL A 177 -8.41 -19.77 -0.14
N TRP A 178 -8.52 -20.22 -1.38
CA TRP A 178 -8.44 -19.39 -2.58
C TRP A 178 -9.83 -19.00 -3.05
N TYR A 179 -10.01 -17.73 -3.38
CA TYR A 179 -11.25 -17.19 -3.92
C TYR A 179 -11.06 -16.56 -5.30
N GLY A 180 -11.98 -16.82 -6.22
CA GLY A 180 -12.05 -16.13 -7.50
C GLY A 180 -13.14 -16.67 -8.43
N PRO A 181 -13.68 -15.85 -9.36
CA PRO A 181 -13.42 -14.42 -9.54
C PRO A 181 -14.13 -13.55 -8.49
N MET A 182 -13.37 -12.73 -7.77
CA MET A 182 -13.89 -11.84 -6.73
C MET A 182 -14.32 -10.48 -7.29
N HIS A 183 -15.54 -10.06 -6.95
CA HIS A 183 -16.10 -8.76 -7.29
C HIS A 183 -16.35 -7.91 -6.03
N PRO A 184 -16.60 -6.59 -6.16
CA PRO A 184 -16.94 -5.74 -5.02
C PRO A 184 -18.14 -6.26 -4.19
N ALA A 185 -19.13 -6.87 -4.85
CA ALA A 185 -20.33 -7.41 -4.20
C ALA A 185 -20.03 -8.59 -3.25
N ASP A 186 -18.96 -9.35 -3.51
CA ASP A 186 -18.61 -10.53 -2.73
C ASP A 186 -17.92 -10.18 -1.40
N THR A 187 -17.46 -8.93 -1.25
CA THR A 187 -16.67 -8.49 -0.09
C THR A 187 -17.44 -8.51 1.21
N GLU A 188 -18.75 -8.25 1.18
CA GLU A 188 -19.62 -8.32 2.37
C GLU A 188 -19.72 -9.74 2.90
N ARG A 189 -19.92 -10.71 2.00
CA ARG A 189 -19.98 -12.13 2.34
C ARG A 189 -18.63 -12.63 2.85
N LEU A 190 -17.53 -12.25 2.18
CA LEU A 190 -16.19 -12.68 2.61
C LEU A 190 -15.87 -12.23 4.04
N VAL A 191 -16.21 -10.98 4.38
CA VAL A 191 -15.95 -10.42 5.71
C VAL A 191 -16.82 -11.04 6.79
N ARG A 192 -18.12 -11.19 6.53
CA ARG A 192 -19.04 -11.75 7.52
C ARG A 192 -18.90 -13.27 7.65
N GLU A 193 -19.06 -14.00 6.56
CA GLU A 193 -19.12 -15.45 6.59
C GLU A 193 -17.73 -16.04 6.91
N HIS A 194 -16.70 -15.65 6.16
CA HIS A 194 -15.39 -16.29 6.35
C HIS A 194 -14.54 -15.63 7.43
N LEU A 195 -14.26 -14.33 7.31
CA LEU A 195 -13.28 -13.68 8.20
C LEU A 195 -13.80 -13.48 9.63
N THR A 196 -15.12 -13.45 9.81
CA THR A 196 -15.75 -13.32 11.13
C THR A 196 -16.22 -14.67 11.65
N ASP A 197 -17.07 -15.37 10.89
CA ASP A 197 -17.74 -16.61 11.32
C ASP A 197 -16.98 -17.91 10.97
N GLY A 198 -15.86 -17.81 10.24
CA GLY A 198 -15.03 -18.96 9.86
C GLY A 198 -15.64 -19.87 8.80
N GLN A 199 -16.64 -19.40 8.05
CA GLN A 199 -17.36 -20.16 7.01
C GLN A 199 -16.91 -19.74 5.59
N PRO A 200 -16.21 -20.61 4.84
CA PRO A 200 -15.77 -20.29 3.48
C PRO A 200 -16.91 -20.10 2.47
N LEU A 201 -16.72 -19.21 1.50
CA LEU A 201 -17.67 -18.99 0.40
C LEU A 201 -17.51 -20.08 -0.67
N THR A 202 -18.18 -21.21 -0.51
CA THR A 202 -18.00 -22.41 -1.36
C THR A 202 -18.24 -22.17 -2.85
N ASP A 203 -19.09 -21.20 -3.21
CA ASP A 203 -19.38 -20.82 -4.60
C ASP A 203 -18.23 -20.04 -5.28
N LEU A 204 -17.33 -19.45 -4.51
CA LEU A 204 -16.18 -18.69 -4.99
C LEU A 204 -14.84 -19.40 -4.75
N MET A 205 -14.86 -20.53 -4.03
CA MET A 205 -13.66 -21.30 -3.72
C MET A 205 -13.03 -21.87 -4.99
N LEU A 206 -11.72 -21.73 -5.09
CA LEU A 206 -10.92 -22.35 -6.13
C LEU A 206 -10.23 -23.59 -5.57
N ASP A 207 -10.23 -24.66 -6.36
CA ASP A 207 -9.48 -25.87 -6.04
C ASP A 207 -7.98 -25.57 -6.09
N ALA A 208 -7.35 -25.53 -4.92
CA ALA A 208 -5.90 -25.48 -4.80
C ALA A 208 -5.38 -26.91 -4.67
N GLU A 209 -4.82 -27.47 -5.74
CA GLU A 209 -4.03 -28.69 -5.64
C GLU A 209 -2.80 -28.41 -4.77
N HIS A 210 -2.81 -28.89 -3.52
CA HIS A 210 -1.64 -28.87 -2.66
C HIS A 210 -0.67 -29.97 -3.10
N ARG A 211 0.08 -29.73 -4.18
CA ARG A 211 1.09 -30.67 -4.67
C ARG A 211 2.46 -30.30 -4.09
N PHE A 212 2.66 -30.57 -2.81
CA PHE A 212 4.01 -30.76 -2.29
C PHE A 212 4.34 -32.25 -2.43
N PRO A 213 5.31 -32.67 -3.26
CA PRO A 213 5.76 -34.04 -3.20
C PRO A 213 6.32 -34.29 -1.80
N GLU A 214 5.74 -35.24 -1.07
CA GLU A 214 6.32 -35.74 0.17
C GLU A 214 7.67 -36.39 -0.18
N GLY A 215 8.77 -35.83 0.32
CA GLY A 215 10.06 -36.50 0.40
C GLY A 215 11.04 -36.28 -0.76
N GLU A 216 11.74 -35.15 -0.75
CA GLU A 216 13.16 -35.09 -1.15
C GLU A 216 13.91 -34.26 -0.10
N ALA A 217 14.32 -34.94 0.97
CA ALA A 217 15.32 -34.50 1.93
C ALA A 217 16.41 -35.58 2.02
#